data_AF-A0A1U8PMN4-F1
#
_entry.id   AF-A0A1U8PMN4-F1
#
_cell.length_a   1.000
_cell.length_b   1.000
_cell.length_c   1.000
_cell.angle_alpha   90.00
_cell.angle_beta   90.00
_cell.angle_gamma   90.00
#
_symmetry.space_group_name_H-M   'P 1'
#
loop_
_entity.id
_entity.type
_entity.pdbx_description
1 polymer ?
#
loop_
_entity_poly.entity_id
_entity_poly.type
_entity_poly.pdbx_seq_one_letter_code
_entity_poly.pdbx_strand_id
1 'polypeptide(L)'
;MPYLPGASSVAVLNRSLQAREAARKLLHFHLKRACSRMKHFADRHCSDRGFSVGGLVYLRLQLYRQQTVRKVLNQKLSPKNFGPFSVIKKIGAIAYTLQLPPGSRIHPTFHVSQLKKHIGSSPAQTQLPLHDDRDAMQKEPVRIVDRRIVKKGNQAVTEVLVE
;
A
#
# COMPACT_ATOMS: atom_id res chain seq x y z
N MET A 1 42.92 -2.63 -4.07
CA MET A 1 43.89 -3.75 -3.96
C MET A 1 44.18 -4.01 -2.49
N PRO A 2 44.13 -5.27 -2.01
CA PRO A 2 44.66 -5.62 -0.69
C PRO A 2 46.17 -5.37 -0.70
N TYR A 3 46.73 -4.92 0.42
CA TYR A 3 48.17 -4.84 0.56
C TYR A 3 48.72 -6.26 0.82
N LEU A 4 49.99 -6.48 0.53
CA LEU A 4 50.63 -7.78 0.69
C LEU A 4 51.76 -7.62 1.72
N PRO A 5 51.85 -8.50 2.73
CA PRO A 5 52.94 -8.47 3.70
C PRO A 5 54.29 -8.42 2.98
N GLY A 6 55.09 -7.38 3.24
CA GLY A 6 56.41 -7.21 2.61
C GLY A 6 56.44 -6.29 1.39
N ALA A 7 55.31 -5.77 0.92
CA ALA A 7 55.26 -4.83 -0.21
C ALA A 7 55.78 -3.41 0.13
N SER A 8 56.09 -3.13 1.40
CA SER A 8 56.76 -1.90 1.83
C SER A 8 58.09 -2.25 2.47
N SER A 9 59.16 -1.60 2.02
CA SER A 9 60.52 -1.72 2.58
C SER A 9 60.60 -1.16 4.03
N VAL A 10 59.79 -0.15 4.35
CA VAL A 10 59.77 0.45 5.69
C VAL A 10 58.95 -0.41 6.65
N ALA A 11 59.59 -0.92 7.71
CA ALA A 11 58.99 -1.83 8.69
C ALA A 11 57.75 -1.25 9.42
N VAL A 12 57.79 0.04 9.78
CA VAL A 12 56.68 0.73 10.44
C VAL A 12 55.46 0.83 9.52
N LEU A 13 55.67 1.18 8.25
CA LEU A 13 54.61 1.25 7.25
C LEU A 13 54.02 -0.13 6.97
N ASN A 14 54.86 -1.16 6.86
CA ASN A 14 54.42 -2.53 6.64
C ASN A 14 53.49 -3.01 7.79
N ARG A 15 53.89 -2.76 9.05
CA ARG A 15 53.06 -3.08 10.23
C ARG A 15 51.72 -2.33 10.23
N SER A 16 51.74 -1.03 9.92
CA SER A 16 50.52 -0.21 9.88
C SER A 16 49.56 -0.65 8.77
N LEU A 17 50.08 -0.93 7.56
CA LEU A 17 49.27 -1.37 6.43
C LEU A 17 48.67 -2.77 6.66
N GLN A 18 49.42 -3.69 7.27
CA GLN A 18 48.90 -5.00 7.69
C GLN A 18 47.78 -4.87 8.73
N ALA A 19 47.96 -4.02 9.76
CA ALA A 19 46.94 -3.78 10.78
C ALA A 19 45.66 -3.18 10.17
N ARG A 20 45.80 -2.21 9.25
CA ARG A 20 44.69 -1.60 8.52
C ARG A 20 43.91 -2.62 7.69
N GLU A 21 44.63 -3.52 7.03
CA GLU A 21 44.00 -4.61 6.29
C GLU A 21 43.24 -5.59 7.16
N ALA A 22 43.85 -6.01 8.29
CA ALA A 22 43.19 -6.88 9.24
C ALA A 22 41.88 -6.24 9.75
N ALA A 23 41.92 -4.95 10.11
CA ALA A 23 40.74 -4.19 10.49
C ALA A 23 39.70 -4.13 9.37
N ARG A 24 40.11 -3.86 8.12
CA ARG A 24 39.22 -3.81 6.96
C ARG A 24 38.54 -5.16 6.69
N LYS A 25 39.28 -6.27 6.82
CA LYS A 25 38.75 -7.64 6.65
C LYS A 25 37.72 -7.96 7.73
N LEU A 26 38.02 -7.61 8.99
CA LEU A 26 37.11 -7.78 10.12
C LEU A 26 35.82 -6.97 9.92
N LEU A 27 35.93 -5.69 9.53
CA LEU A 27 34.77 -4.85 9.24
C LEU A 27 33.91 -5.41 8.10
N HIS A 28 34.52 -5.84 6.99
CA HIS A 28 33.79 -6.48 5.90
C HIS A 28 33.06 -7.75 6.35
N PHE A 29 33.71 -8.58 7.18
CA PHE A 29 33.11 -9.78 7.74
C PHE A 29 31.86 -9.46 8.55
N HIS A 30 31.95 -8.50 9.49
CA HIS A 30 30.82 -8.11 10.31
C HIS A 30 29.70 -7.43 9.51
N LEU A 31 30.05 -6.58 8.54
CA LEU A 31 29.08 -5.93 7.67
C LEU A 31 28.34 -6.95 6.82
N LYS A 32 29.05 -7.90 6.19
CA LYS A 32 28.43 -8.98 5.43
C LYS A 32 27.51 -9.83 6.32
N ARG A 33 27.94 -10.15 7.55
CA ARG A 33 27.12 -10.88 8.53
C ARG A 33 25.86 -10.10 8.91
N ALA A 34 25.97 -8.79 9.14
CA ALA A 34 24.82 -7.93 9.44
C ALA A 34 23.83 -7.88 8.26
N CYS A 35 24.33 -7.64 7.04
CA CYS A 35 23.50 -7.66 5.83
C CYS A 35 22.80 -9.02 5.64
N SER A 36 23.49 -10.14 5.82
CA SER A 36 22.89 -11.48 5.73
C SER A 36 21.81 -11.71 6.78
N ARG A 37 22.02 -11.24 8.02
CA ARG A 37 20.98 -11.30 9.07
C ARG A 37 19.75 -10.49 8.69
N MET A 38 19.93 -9.24 8.24
CA MET A 38 18.84 -8.38 7.81
C MET A 38 18.05 -9.00 6.66
N LYS A 39 18.76 -9.54 5.66
CA LYS A 39 18.15 -10.26 4.53
C LYS A 39 17.33 -11.47 5.02
N HIS A 40 17.90 -12.31 5.88
CA HIS A 40 17.20 -13.48 6.42
C HIS A 40 15.89 -13.10 7.13
N PHE A 41 15.90 -12.07 7.97
CA PHE A 41 14.68 -11.62 8.65
C PHE A 41 13.66 -10.99 7.69
N ALA A 42 14.10 -10.25 6.68
CA ALA A 42 13.21 -9.68 5.67
C ALA A 42 12.57 -10.77 4.80
N ASP A 43 13.38 -11.70 4.29
CA ASP A 43 12.94 -12.78 3.40
C ASP A 43 12.00 -13.75 4.13
N ARG A 44 12.16 -13.97 5.44
CA ARG A 44 11.28 -14.82 6.26
C ARG A 44 9.80 -14.45 6.14
N HIS A 45 9.48 -13.17 5.93
CA HIS A 45 8.11 -12.68 5.80
C HIS A 45 7.68 -12.46 4.34
N CYS A 46 8.58 -12.65 3.39
CA CYS A 46 8.31 -12.57 1.97
C CYS A 46 7.91 -13.96 1.46
N SER A 47 6.61 -14.16 1.21
CA SER A 47 6.13 -15.39 0.54
C SER A 47 5.98 -15.12 -0.94
N ASP A 48 6.44 -16.05 -1.77
CA ASP A 48 6.12 -16.02 -3.19
C ASP A 48 4.62 -16.27 -3.38
N ARG A 49 3.97 -15.41 -4.17
CA ARG A 49 2.52 -15.41 -4.35
C ARG A 49 2.23 -15.34 -5.84
N GLY A 50 1.49 -16.32 -6.35
CA GLY A 50 1.05 -16.36 -7.74
C GLY A 50 -0.47 -16.29 -7.83
N PHE A 51 -0.97 -15.57 -8.84
CA PHE A 51 -2.39 -15.56 -9.19
C PHE A 51 -2.55 -15.93 -10.66
N SER A 52 -3.60 -16.69 -10.97
CA SER A 52 -3.98 -17.02 -12.34
C SER A 52 -4.89 -15.93 -12.92
N VAL A 53 -4.79 -15.71 -14.23
CA VAL A 53 -5.75 -14.90 -14.97
C VAL A 53 -7.14 -15.55 -14.85
N GLY A 54 -8.18 -14.74 -14.65
CA GLY A 54 -9.54 -15.18 -14.34
C GLY A 54 -9.79 -15.58 -12.88
N GLY A 55 -8.73 -15.64 -12.04
CA GLY A 55 -8.88 -15.88 -10.61
C GLY A 55 -9.46 -14.68 -9.88
N LEU A 56 -10.21 -14.95 -8.80
CA LEU A 56 -10.73 -13.91 -7.90
C LEU A 56 -9.70 -13.58 -6.82
N VAL A 57 -9.44 -12.28 -6.63
CA VAL A 57 -8.51 -11.77 -5.62
C VAL A 57 -9.09 -10.58 -4.87
N TYR A 58 -8.78 -10.49 -3.59
CA TYR A 58 -9.00 -9.31 -2.78
C TYR A 58 -7.87 -8.30 -2.92
N LEU A 59 -8.24 -7.03 -3.08
CA LEU A 59 -7.30 -5.91 -3.15
C LEU A 59 -7.14 -5.26 -1.78
N ARG A 60 -5.90 -5.21 -1.29
CA ARG A 60 -5.56 -4.54 -0.03
C ARG A 60 -5.25 -3.06 -0.27
N LEU A 61 -6.09 -2.18 0.26
CA LEU A 61 -5.92 -0.73 0.18
C LEU A 61 -5.54 -0.12 1.52
N GLN A 62 -4.82 1.01 1.46
CA GLN A 62 -4.51 1.85 2.61
C GLN A 62 -5.27 3.17 2.47
N LEU A 63 -6.55 3.17 2.85
CA LEU A 63 -7.46 4.31 2.67
C LEU A 63 -6.89 5.62 3.21
N TYR A 64 -6.20 5.59 4.36
CA TYR A 64 -5.62 6.79 4.97
C TYR A 64 -4.45 7.41 4.21
N ARG A 65 -3.86 6.68 3.24
CA ARG A 65 -2.78 7.20 2.38
C ARG A 65 -3.27 7.56 0.98
N GLN A 66 -4.43 7.05 0.58
CA GLN A 66 -4.95 7.18 -0.78
C GLN A 66 -6.02 8.24 -0.82
N GLN A 67 -5.66 9.42 -1.33
CA GLN A 67 -6.60 10.54 -1.51
C GLN A 67 -7.68 10.24 -2.57
N THR A 68 -7.40 9.32 -3.49
CA THR A 68 -8.32 8.93 -4.56
C THR A 68 -9.45 8.01 -4.10
N VAL A 69 -9.38 7.52 -2.86
CA VAL A 69 -10.38 6.64 -2.26
C VAL A 69 -11.25 7.45 -1.30
N ARG A 70 -12.56 7.20 -1.32
CA ARG A 70 -13.51 7.91 -0.45
C ARG A 70 -13.05 7.94 1.00
N LYS A 71 -13.00 9.14 1.57
CA LYS A 71 -12.76 9.34 3.02
C LYS A 71 -13.95 8.80 3.80
N VAL A 72 -13.78 7.63 4.39
CA VAL A 72 -14.71 7.09 5.38
C VAL A 72 -14.47 7.79 6.72
N LEU A 73 -15.53 8.02 7.50
CA LEU A 73 -15.46 8.65 8.84
C LEU A 73 -14.36 8.03 9.72
N ASN A 74 -14.25 6.70 9.72
CA ASN A 74 -13.26 5.94 10.51
C ASN A 74 -12.33 5.13 9.61
N GLN A 75 -11.30 5.76 9.04
CA GLN A 75 -10.34 5.10 8.13
C GLN A 75 -9.47 4.03 8.80
N LYS A 76 -9.26 4.09 10.11
CA LYS A 76 -8.43 3.14 10.85
C LYS A 76 -9.14 1.80 11.10
N LEU A 77 -10.47 1.87 11.26
CA LEU A 77 -11.34 0.72 11.54
C LEU A 77 -12.03 0.18 10.28
N SER A 78 -11.85 0.83 9.13
CA SER A 78 -12.42 0.38 7.87
C SER A 78 -11.77 -0.93 7.39
N PRO A 79 -12.51 -1.74 6.62
CA PRO A 79 -11.95 -2.94 6.00
C PRO A 79 -10.76 -2.56 5.11
N LYS A 80 -9.70 -3.37 5.17
CA LYS A 80 -8.48 -3.16 4.38
C LYS A 80 -8.49 -3.91 3.06
N ASN A 81 -9.26 -5.00 2.97
CA ASN A 81 -9.35 -5.83 1.78
C ASN A 81 -10.71 -5.59 1.13
N PHE A 82 -10.71 -5.21 -0.14
CA PHE A 82 -11.88 -4.86 -0.92
C PHE A 82 -12.09 -5.88 -2.01
N GLY A 83 -13.36 -6.26 -2.20
CA GLY A 83 -13.95 -7.07 -3.28
C GLY A 83 -13.19 -8.33 -3.72
N PRO A 84 -13.86 -9.38 -4.18
CA PRO A 84 -13.23 -10.24 -5.17
C PRO A 84 -13.23 -9.52 -6.51
N PHE A 85 -12.05 -9.15 -6.99
CA PHE A 85 -11.84 -8.67 -8.36
C PHE A 85 -11.25 -9.79 -9.21
N SER A 86 -11.69 -9.88 -10.45
CA SER A 86 -11.11 -10.82 -11.42
C SER A 86 -9.76 -10.29 -11.90
N VAL A 87 -8.76 -11.17 -11.97
CA VAL A 87 -7.47 -10.86 -12.58
C VAL A 87 -7.62 -10.90 -14.10
N ILE A 88 -7.53 -9.75 -14.77
CA ILE A 88 -7.64 -9.64 -16.24
C ILE A 88 -6.32 -10.05 -16.90
N LYS A 89 -5.20 -9.57 -16.37
CA LYS A 89 -3.89 -9.73 -16.99
C LYS A 89 -2.80 -9.83 -15.93
N LYS A 90 -1.79 -10.64 -16.22
CA LYS A 90 -0.53 -10.70 -15.46
C LYS A 90 0.53 -9.87 -16.20
N ILE A 91 1.10 -8.87 -15.51
CA ILE A 91 2.16 -8.01 -16.02
C ILE A 91 3.46 -8.41 -15.33
N GLY A 92 4.26 -9.23 -16.04
CA GLY A 92 5.50 -9.79 -15.50
C GLY A 92 5.25 -10.77 -14.34
N ALA A 93 6.23 -10.94 -13.46
CA ALA A 93 6.10 -11.85 -12.32
C ALA A 93 5.29 -11.25 -11.15
N ILE A 94 5.26 -9.93 -11.05
CA ILE A 94 4.96 -9.23 -9.78
C ILE A 94 3.67 -8.38 -9.87
N ALA A 95 3.26 -7.92 -11.05
CA ALA A 95 2.12 -7.02 -11.19
C ALA A 95 0.93 -7.71 -11.87
N TYR A 96 -0.28 -7.35 -11.44
CA TYR A 96 -1.52 -7.90 -11.99
C TYR A 96 -2.54 -6.78 -12.22
N THR A 97 -3.23 -6.85 -13.34
CA THR A 97 -4.32 -5.94 -13.72
C THR A 97 -5.64 -6.56 -13.28
N LEU A 98 -6.41 -5.81 -12.49
CA LEU A 98 -7.70 -6.25 -11.96
C LEU A 98 -8.87 -5.61 -12.71
N GLN A 99 -9.98 -6.32 -12.77
CA GLN A 99 -11.26 -5.79 -13.22
C GLN A 99 -11.90 -4.96 -12.11
N LEU A 100 -11.59 -3.67 -12.09
CA LEU A 100 -12.21 -2.72 -11.17
C LEU A 100 -13.56 -2.23 -11.71
N PRO A 101 -14.50 -1.81 -10.84
CA PRO A 101 -15.76 -1.22 -11.25
C PRO A 101 -15.56 0.08 -12.05
N PRO A 102 -16.43 0.38 -13.02
CA PRO A 102 -16.43 1.67 -13.70
C PRO A 102 -16.69 2.78 -12.67
N GLY A 103 -15.79 3.77 -12.60
CA GLY A 103 -15.80 4.82 -11.57
C GLY A 103 -14.69 4.73 -10.52
N SER A 104 -13.85 3.68 -10.55
CA SER A 104 -12.65 3.65 -9.72
C SER A 104 -11.62 4.67 -10.18
N ARG A 105 -11.18 5.55 -9.28
CA ARG A 105 -10.08 6.52 -9.49
C ARG A 105 -8.68 5.93 -9.19
N ILE A 106 -8.61 4.62 -8.98
CA ILE A 106 -7.35 3.92 -8.68
C ILE A 106 -6.90 3.22 -9.96
N HIS A 107 -5.60 3.25 -10.24
CA HIS A 107 -5.03 2.53 -11.35
C HIS A 107 -5.27 1.01 -11.20
N PRO A 108 -5.72 0.28 -12.25
CA PRO A 108 -6.15 -1.12 -12.13
C PRO A 108 -5.01 -2.12 -11.97
N THR A 109 -3.75 -1.69 -12.10
CA THR A 109 -2.57 -2.56 -11.95
C THR A 109 -1.99 -2.44 -10.56
N PHE A 110 -1.84 -3.59 -9.88
CA PHE A 110 -1.35 -3.68 -8.51
C PHE A 110 -0.21 -4.68 -8.37
N HIS A 111 0.64 -4.43 -7.37
CA HIS A 111 1.72 -5.34 -6.99
C HIS A 111 1.17 -6.55 -6.23
N VAL A 112 1.78 -7.73 -6.43
CA VAL A 112 1.38 -9.02 -5.85
C VAL A 112 1.17 -8.99 -4.32
N SER A 113 1.98 -8.20 -3.61
CA SER A 113 1.90 -8.04 -2.15
C SER A 113 0.59 -7.39 -1.67
N GLN A 114 -0.08 -6.64 -2.53
CA GLN A 114 -1.37 -5.99 -2.27
C GLN A 114 -2.55 -6.91 -2.56
N LEU A 115 -2.32 -8.10 -3.11
CA LEU A 115 -3.36 -9.04 -3.50
C LEU A 115 -3.44 -10.21 -2.53
N LYS A 116 -4.67 -10.70 -2.32
CA LYS A 116 -4.96 -11.91 -1.55
C LYS A 116 -5.89 -12.81 -2.35
N LYS A 117 -5.60 -14.10 -2.42
CA LYS A 117 -6.45 -15.07 -3.13
C LYS A 117 -7.83 -15.14 -2.46
N HIS A 118 -8.89 -15.14 -3.25
CA HIS A 118 -10.23 -15.42 -2.76
C HIS A 118 -10.36 -16.91 -2.42
N ILE A 119 -10.87 -17.24 -1.23
CA ILE A 119 -11.13 -18.61 -0.78
C ILE A 119 -12.57 -18.65 -0.26
N GLY A 120 -13.45 -19.39 -0.93
CA GLY A 120 -14.87 -19.50 -0.59
C GLY A 120 -15.79 -19.30 -1.80
N SER A 121 -17.06 -19.69 -1.63
CA SER A 121 -18.11 -19.60 -2.67
C SER A 121 -18.80 -18.23 -2.69
N SER A 122 -18.94 -17.57 -1.52
CA SER A 122 -19.62 -16.28 -1.42
C SER A 122 -18.63 -15.11 -1.45
N PRO A 123 -18.78 -14.16 -2.39
CA PRO A 123 -17.99 -12.94 -2.39
C PRO A 123 -18.48 -12.05 -1.24
N ALA A 124 -17.71 -11.96 -0.15
CA ALA A 124 -17.92 -10.91 0.84
C ALA A 124 -17.58 -9.55 0.18
N GLN A 125 -18.57 -8.94 -0.48
CA GLN A 125 -18.39 -7.72 -1.23
C GLN A 125 -18.22 -6.53 -0.28
N THR A 126 -16.98 -6.26 0.12
CA THR A 126 -16.62 -4.90 0.51
C THR A 126 -16.43 -4.10 -0.78
N GLN A 127 -17.47 -3.38 -1.19
CA GLN A 127 -17.39 -2.52 -2.38
C GLN A 127 -16.29 -1.49 -2.20
N LEU A 128 -15.57 -1.19 -3.29
CA LEU A 128 -14.59 -0.12 -3.27
C LEU A 128 -15.29 1.18 -2.87
N PRO A 129 -14.66 2.03 -2.05
CA PRO A 129 -15.19 3.35 -1.75
C PRO A 129 -15.06 4.21 -3.01
N LEU A 130 -16.03 4.07 -3.92
CA LEU A 130 -16.15 4.90 -5.11
C LEU A 130 -16.30 6.34 -4.61
N HIS A 131 -15.43 7.22 -5.08
CA HIS A 131 -15.63 8.64 -4.90
C HIS A 131 -16.79 9.03 -5.82
N ASP A 132 -17.96 9.26 -5.23
CA ASP A 132 -18.95 10.10 -5.88
C ASP A 132 -18.35 11.51 -5.84
N ASP A 133 -18.27 12.19 -6.98
CA ASP A 133 -17.93 13.62 -7.04
C ASP A 133 -18.95 14.49 -6.30
N ARG A 134 -20.01 13.86 -5.79
CA ARG A 134 -20.90 14.39 -4.78
C ARG A 134 -20.28 14.24 -3.39
N ASP A 135 -19.44 15.21 -3.04
CA ASP A 135 -19.02 15.48 -1.66
C ASP A 135 -20.20 15.86 -0.73
N ALA A 136 -21.41 15.95 -1.27
CA ALA A 136 -22.63 15.85 -0.49
C ALA A 136 -23.15 14.41 -0.58
N MET A 137 -23.23 13.71 0.56
CA MET A 137 -24.41 12.87 0.75
C MET A 137 -25.60 13.78 0.39
N GLN A 138 -26.18 13.61 -0.80
CA GLN A 138 -27.48 14.18 -1.10
C GLN A 138 -28.43 13.45 -0.16
N LYS A 139 -28.53 13.98 1.07
CA LYS A 139 -29.59 13.63 2.00
C LYS A 139 -30.83 14.22 1.37
N GLU A 140 -31.44 13.47 0.47
CA GLU A 140 -32.77 13.82 -0.01
C GLU A 140 -33.72 13.59 1.17
N PRO A 141 -34.49 14.61 1.59
CA PRO A 141 -35.44 14.45 2.68
C PRO A 141 -36.52 13.45 2.26
N VAL A 142 -36.87 12.52 3.17
CA VAL A 142 -37.89 11.48 2.93
C VAL A 142 -39.21 12.13 2.52
N ARG A 143 -39.63 13.16 3.25
CA ARG A 143 -40.75 14.02 2.91
C ARG A 143 -40.56 15.39 3.56
N ILE A 144 -40.88 16.44 2.82
CA ILE A 144 -40.89 17.82 3.31
C ILE A 144 -42.28 18.12 3.87
N VAL A 145 -42.37 18.35 5.17
CA VAL A 145 -43.63 18.65 5.86
C VAL A 145 -43.94 20.15 5.79
N ASP A 146 -42.93 21.00 5.95
CA ASP A 146 -43.11 22.45 5.97
C ASP A 146 -41.84 23.20 5.53
N ARG A 147 -41.97 24.47 5.12
CA ARG A 147 -40.88 25.34 4.67
C ARG A 147 -41.01 26.73 5.28
N ARG A 148 -39.93 27.26 5.84
CA ARG A 148 -39.87 28.65 6.31
C ARG A 148 -38.63 29.36 5.80
N ILE A 149 -38.73 30.67 5.57
CA ILE A 149 -37.60 31.51 5.18
C ILE A 149 -37.09 32.23 6.42
N VAL A 150 -35.80 32.08 6.71
CA VAL A 150 -35.13 32.77 7.80
C VAL A 150 -33.89 33.49 7.30
N LYS A 151 -33.63 34.67 7.85
CA LYS A 151 -32.41 35.42 7.54
C LYS A 151 -31.27 34.86 8.39
N LYS A 152 -30.31 34.19 7.76
CA LYS A 152 -29.09 33.68 8.41
C LYS A 152 -27.91 34.50 7.91
N GLY A 153 -27.38 35.37 8.76
CA GLY A 153 -26.40 36.38 8.35
C GLY A 153 -27.00 37.38 7.35
N ASN A 154 -26.33 37.60 6.22
CA ASN A 154 -26.78 38.52 5.17
C ASN A 154 -27.52 37.85 4.00
N GLN A 155 -27.97 36.59 4.18
CA GLN A 155 -28.68 35.84 3.15
C GLN A 155 -29.99 35.26 3.70
N ALA A 156 -31.02 35.22 2.85
CA ALA A 156 -32.25 34.50 3.13
C ALA A 156 -32.04 33.02 2.84
N VAL A 157 -32.23 32.17 3.85
CA VAL A 157 -32.05 30.71 3.75
C VAL A 157 -33.40 30.05 4.00
N THR A 158 -33.77 29.09 3.14
CA THR A 158 -34.97 28.27 3.34
C THR A 158 -34.65 27.11 4.27
N GLU A 159 -35.26 27.10 5.44
CA GLU A 159 -35.26 25.95 6.35
C GLU A 159 -36.48 25.07 6.05
N VAL A 160 -36.28 23.76 6.12
CA VAL A 160 -37.28 22.76 5.72
C VAL A 160 -37.48 21.78 6.88
N LEU A 161 -38.74 21.56 7.26
CA LEU A 161 -39.11 20.53 8.23
C LEU A 161 -39.20 19.18 7.50
N VAL A 162 -38.39 18.22 7.96
CA VAL A 162 -38.32 16.86 7.41
C VAL A 162 -38.99 15.89 8.38
N GLU A 163 -39.75 14.93 7.86
CA GLU A 163 -40.40 13.85 8.63
C GLU A 163 -39.41 12.86 9.28
#